data_AF-A0A9E5KKX8-F1
#
_entry.id   AF-A0A9E5KKX8-F1
#
_cell.length_a   1.000
_cell.length_b   1.000
_cell.length_c   1.000
_cell.angle_alpha   90.00
_cell.angle_beta   90.00
_cell.angle_gamma   90.00
#
_symmetry.space_group_name_H-M   'P 1'
#
loop_
_entity.id
_entity.type
_entity.pdbx_description
1 polymer ?
#
loop_
_entity_poly.entity_id
_entity_poly.type
_entity_poly.pdbx_seq_one_letter_code
_entity_poly.pdbx_strand_id
1 'polypeptide(L)'
;MMQKLFGLIAIGLFSFTVGYAQAPQTGGNSSSPSPTSGGGSGGGDYRSSTVEGGADRLFNVNSDSVDFENGSMQWKGKTFNLGNSRAMRARFERYLSSPAVAGDMERYIAILTQIEKLLAPNAVNETNFYKNQQEAFDLLFKAAEFEMDGNNSLTIASQVKKIWTMRTEFRDLNITKNQLEVLRKSQEGLIVNRVQMLEAAQEEKDNTVNSKTQTKLNRTAPSQTEIGYRVKDEQRTQAEILAKNAEMTALGLKAQVEFQSQMVGFLLARRYHHCMITSAFYRVLFKGANQNIRVGAKEVKEFFPVSDFVPTLESVDTLAREAVNDVKVGMSSVDDLINQGELYGAFERLQETYFLGEFEPSVMTFDQAKKRELLLLWRDLRELQRLGDERDLANVEGYVNKVRGRAKDFPGAAILSKVNNAINASNMSILAAKQAALAGNNDKSLAALDQATRIWPQNPGIKEFANQVVSRQDKIGQMVPEFDRLVSEAKWRDIFNKKLEFALALATDKERSESLRKVVNRVGELDANIQKASVLASQNNPYMAWDVLVEASKTDSDDLVLAKTRSDIA
;
A
#
# COMPACT_ATOMS: atom_id res chain seq x y z
N MET A 1 -22.86 -4.73 -11.52
CA MET A 1 -22.75 -4.61 -10.05
C MET A 1 -21.67 -5.60 -9.61
N MET A 2 -20.42 -5.16 -9.70
CA MET A 2 -19.21 -5.96 -9.46
C MET A 2 -18.73 -5.76 -8.03
N GLN A 3 -18.56 -6.84 -7.26
CA GLN A 3 -17.79 -6.84 -6.03
C GLN A 3 -17.03 -8.16 -5.88
N LYS A 4 -15.71 -8.01 -5.68
CA LYS A 4 -14.79 -8.77 -4.82
C LYS A 4 -14.69 -10.30 -5.01
N LEU A 5 -13.51 -10.76 -5.42
CA LEU A 5 -12.63 -11.63 -4.64
C LEU A 5 -11.32 -11.83 -5.41
N PHE A 6 -10.16 -11.71 -4.76
CA PHE A 6 -9.08 -12.71 -4.83
C PHE A 6 -7.90 -12.25 -3.96
N GLY A 7 -7.74 -12.92 -2.83
CA GLY A 7 -6.51 -12.98 -2.04
C GLY A 7 -6.23 -14.45 -1.73
N LEU A 8 -4.95 -14.83 -1.90
CA LEU A 8 -4.22 -16.04 -1.47
C LEU A 8 -4.79 -17.45 -1.76
N ILE A 9 -3.97 -18.28 -2.42
CA ILE A 9 -3.93 -19.74 -2.18
C ILE A 9 -2.47 -20.22 -2.17
N ALA A 10 -2.05 -20.71 -1.00
CA ALA A 10 -0.98 -21.71 -0.83
C ALA A 10 -1.57 -23.13 -1.04
N ILE A 11 -0.77 -24.09 -1.53
CA ILE A 11 -1.15 -25.51 -1.57
C ILE A 11 -0.18 -26.30 -0.69
N GLY A 12 -0.73 -26.98 0.31
CA GLY A 12 -0.05 -28.02 1.10
C GLY A 12 -0.31 -29.43 0.55
N LEU A 13 0.66 -30.32 0.77
CA LEU A 13 0.63 -31.76 0.55
C LEU A 13 -0.06 -32.49 1.73
N PHE A 14 -0.76 -33.59 1.44
CA PHE A 14 -1.31 -34.53 2.42
C PHE A 14 -0.50 -35.84 2.47
N SER A 15 -0.40 -36.45 3.65
CA SER A 15 -0.13 -37.88 3.87
C SER A 15 -0.82 -38.38 5.16
N PHE A 16 -1.05 -39.69 5.21
CA PHE A 16 -2.09 -40.45 5.92
C PHE A 16 -1.94 -40.69 7.45
N THR A 17 -3.12 -40.72 8.13
CA THR A 17 -3.64 -41.54 9.27
C THR A 17 -2.81 -41.89 10.52
N VAL A 18 -3.34 -41.66 11.74
CA VAL A 18 -4.10 -42.59 12.64
C VAL A 18 -4.33 -41.93 14.03
N GLY A 19 -5.58 -41.96 14.53
CA GLY A 19 -5.94 -42.39 15.90
C GLY A 19 -5.85 -41.47 17.14
N TYR A 20 -7.03 -41.24 17.74
CA TYR A 20 -7.36 -41.05 19.17
C TYR A 20 -7.25 -39.68 19.88
N ALA A 21 -8.43 -39.07 20.04
CA ALA A 21 -9.12 -38.80 21.32
C ALA A 21 -8.92 -37.50 22.14
N GLN A 22 -10.12 -37.00 22.52
CA GLN A 22 -10.54 -36.24 23.72
C GLN A 22 -10.51 -34.71 23.73
N ALA A 23 -11.61 -34.19 24.29
CA ALA A 23 -12.09 -32.82 24.29
C ALA A 23 -11.97 -32.20 25.73
N PRO A 24 -12.68 -31.12 26.11
CA PRO A 24 -12.10 -29.79 26.41
C PRO A 24 -12.36 -29.28 27.85
N GLN A 25 -11.58 -28.32 28.38
CA GLN A 25 -11.91 -27.53 29.60
C GLN A 25 -11.19 -26.16 29.57
N THR A 26 -11.87 -25.01 29.47
CA THR A 26 -12.57 -24.16 30.48
C THR A 26 -11.70 -23.36 31.46
N GLY A 27 -11.72 -22.02 31.31
CA GLY A 27 -11.94 -21.02 32.38
C GLY A 27 -10.80 -20.61 33.33
N GLY A 28 -10.68 -19.30 33.62
CA GLY A 28 -10.06 -18.82 34.86
C GLY A 28 -9.34 -17.47 34.78
N ASN A 29 -9.75 -16.52 35.61
CA ASN A 29 -9.39 -15.10 35.61
C ASN A 29 -8.31 -14.75 36.66
N SER A 30 -7.63 -13.61 36.45
CA SER A 30 -7.11 -12.64 37.44
C SER A 30 -5.65 -12.65 37.98
N SER A 31 -5.13 -11.40 38.02
CA SER A 31 -4.22 -10.76 38.99
C SER A 31 -2.71 -10.58 38.67
N SER A 32 -2.31 -9.30 38.53
CA SER A 32 -0.94 -8.76 38.64
C SER A 32 -0.49 -8.70 40.11
N PRO A 33 0.82 -8.52 40.43
CA PRO A 33 1.44 -7.17 40.43
C PRO A 33 2.95 -7.10 40.06
N SER A 34 3.43 -5.88 39.74
CA SER A 34 4.83 -5.49 39.46
C SER A 34 5.78 -5.58 40.67
N PRO A 35 7.12 -5.50 40.50
CA PRO A 35 7.83 -4.22 40.74
C PRO A 35 9.09 -3.90 39.87
N THR A 36 9.16 -2.62 39.47
CA THR A 36 10.24 -1.58 39.57
C THR A 36 11.73 -1.75 39.14
N SER A 37 12.12 -0.81 38.24
CA SER A 37 13.31 0.11 38.17
C SER A 37 14.75 -0.34 37.86
N GLY A 38 15.35 0.32 36.83
CA GLY A 38 16.63 1.04 36.99
C GLY A 38 17.64 1.07 35.82
N GLY A 39 17.63 2.13 35.00
CA GLY A 39 18.81 2.96 34.63
C GLY A 39 19.94 2.48 33.70
N GLY A 40 20.01 3.05 32.49
CA GLY A 40 21.19 3.79 31.97
C GLY A 40 22.34 3.10 31.20
N SER A 41 22.67 3.68 30.03
CA SER A 41 23.97 3.73 29.31
C SER A 41 24.30 2.70 28.21
N GLY A 42 24.34 3.20 26.97
CA GLY A 42 25.51 3.21 26.06
C GLY A 42 26.07 1.91 25.48
N GLY A 43 26.30 1.92 24.16
CA GLY A 43 27.28 1.05 23.48
C GLY A 43 26.65 -0.07 22.65
N GLY A 44 26.91 -0.05 21.35
CA GLY A 44 26.39 -1.03 20.42
C GLY A 44 26.95 -2.43 20.62
N ASP A 45 26.20 -3.43 20.15
CA ASP A 45 26.76 -4.72 19.77
C ASP A 45 26.01 -5.27 18.56
N TYR A 46 26.77 -5.33 17.46
CA TYR A 46 26.49 -6.17 16.32
C TYR A 46 26.77 -7.61 16.74
N ARG A 47 25.75 -8.49 16.73
CA ARG A 47 25.99 -9.91 16.45
C ARG A 47 24.74 -10.63 15.95
N SER A 48 25.03 -11.42 14.92
CA SER A 48 24.17 -12.09 13.96
C SER A 48 23.21 -13.11 14.55
N SER A 49 22.02 -13.19 13.96
CA SER A 49 21.25 -14.43 13.90
C SER A 49 20.96 -14.79 12.43
N THR A 50 21.54 -15.93 12.02
CA THR A 50 20.99 -16.95 11.11
C THR A 50 20.67 -16.57 9.66
N VAL A 51 21.52 -17.09 8.76
CA VAL A 51 21.38 -17.72 7.40
C VAL A 51 20.05 -17.64 6.59
N GLU A 52 18.95 -17.09 7.10
CA GLU A 52 17.70 -16.79 6.35
C GLU A 52 17.47 -15.28 6.14
N GLY A 53 18.51 -14.45 6.26
CA GLY A 53 18.43 -12.99 6.03
C GLY A 53 18.95 -12.51 4.67
N GLY A 54 19.20 -13.43 3.72
CA GLY A 54 19.82 -13.12 2.42
C GLY A 54 18.84 -12.67 1.33
N ALA A 55 17.54 -12.91 1.50
CA ALA A 55 16.51 -12.59 0.50
C ALA A 55 15.83 -11.23 0.73
N ASP A 56 15.87 -10.71 1.96
CA ASP A 56 15.22 -9.44 2.34
C ASP A 56 16.10 -8.19 2.12
N ARG A 57 17.27 -8.34 1.49
CA ARG A 57 18.18 -7.22 1.22
C ARG A 57 18.12 -6.68 -0.21
N LEU A 58 17.15 -7.13 -1.02
CA LEU A 58 16.94 -6.62 -2.38
C LEU A 58 16.07 -5.34 -2.45
N PHE A 59 15.55 -4.89 -1.31
CA PHE A 59 14.79 -3.64 -1.16
C PHE A 59 15.26 -2.86 0.08
N ASN A 60 16.57 -2.79 0.34
CA ASN A 60 17.10 -1.90 1.35
C ASN A 60 17.01 -0.43 0.87
N VAL A 61 15.80 0.11 0.99
CA VAL A 61 15.42 1.51 0.92
C VAL A 61 15.82 2.18 2.24
N ASN A 62 17.11 2.37 2.45
CA ASN A 62 17.61 3.20 3.55
C ASN A 62 18.06 4.59 3.09
N SER A 63 17.48 5.06 2.00
CA SER A 63 17.20 6.47 1.77
C SER A 63 15.74 6.55 1.37
N ASP A 64 15.05 7.61 1.82
CA ASP A 64 13.69 7.97 1.44
C ASP A 64 13.28 7.36 0.09
N SER A 65 12.24 6.53 -0.02
CA SER A 65 11.75 6.10 -1.34
C SER A 65 10.24 5.92 -1.36
N VAL A 66 9.69 5.98 -2.58
CA VAL A 66 8.25 5.94 -2.85
C VAL A 66 7.86 4.56 -3.36
N ASP A 67 7.02 3.87 -2.59
CA ASP A 67 6.37 2.62 -3.00
C ASP A 67 5.02 2.92 -3.65
N PHE A 68 4.99 2.82 -4.97
CA PHE A 68 3.78 2.99 -5.77
C PHE A 68 2.86 1.78 -5.80
N GLU A 69 3.23 0.63 -5.27
CA GLU A 69 2.33 -0.53 -5.20
C GLU A 69 1.39 -0.38 -4.02
N ASN A 70 1.97 -0.09 -2.86
CA ASN A 70 1.24 0.12 -1.62
C ASN A 70 0.81 1.57 -1.38
N GLY A 71 1.26 2.50 -2.23
CA GLY A 71 0.97 3.93 -2.08
C GLY A 71 1.56 4.48 -0.80
N SER A 72 2.83 4.18 -0.54
CA SER A 72 3.53 4.66 0.65
C SER A 72 4.86 5.32 0.30
N MET A 73 5.39 6.17 1.18
CA MET A 73 6.71 6.80 1.02
C MET A 73 7.47 6.69 2.32
N GLN A 74 8.75 6.33 2.27
CA GLN A 74 9.64 6.48 3.42
C GLN A 74 10.20 7.89 3.43
N TRP A 75 10.06 8.61 4.53
CA TRP A 75 10.74 9.89 4.76
C TRP A 75 11.30 9.90 6.18
N LYS A 76 12.61 10.17 6.32
CA LYS A 76 13.32 10.20 7.61
C LYS A 76 13.11 8.94 8.47
N GLY A 77 13.12 7.78 7.83
CA GLY A 77 12.98 6.48 8.50
C GLY A 77 11.55 6.16 8.96
N LYS A 78 10.53 6.81 8.39
CA LYS A 78 9.11 6.58 8.68
C LYS A 78 8.28 6.42 7.41
N THR A 79 7.30 5.51 7.45
CA THR A 79 6.37 5.25 6.34
C THR A 79 5.18 6.22 6.36
N PHE A 80 4.96 6.90 5.24
CA PHE A 80 3.85 7.81 4.95
C PHE A 80 2.86 7.11 4.04
N ASN A 81 1.56 7.21 4.31
CA ASN A 81 0.54 6.76 3.37
C ASN A 81 0.23 7.89 2.36
N LEU A 82 0.52 7.62 1.10
CA LEU A 82 0.31 8.52 -0.04
C LEU A 82 -1.05 8.33 -0.73
N GLY A 83 -1.87 7.38 -0.26
CA GLY A 83 -3.21 7.10 -0.77
C GLY A 83 -3.21 6.16 -1.98
N ASN A 84 -4.16 6.36 -2.90
CA ASN A 84 -4.33 5.47 -4.06
C ASN A 84 -3.14 5.59 -5.03
N SER A 85 -2.37 4.51 -5.12
CA SER A 85 -1.21 4.36 -6.00
C SER A 85 -1.44 4.80 -7.44
N ARG A 86 -2.59 4.47 -8.03
CA ARG A 86 -2.93 4.84 -9.42
C ARG A 86 -3.10 6.35 -9.58
N ALA A 87 -3.75 7.01 -8.62
CA ALA A 87 -3.94 8.44 -8.64
C ALA A 87 -2.61 9.19 -8.49
N MET A 88 -1.72 8.69 -7.64
CA MET A 88 -0.38 9.26 -7.44
C MET A 88 0.48 9.16 -8.70
N ARG A 89 0.48 7.98 -9.35
CA ARG A 89 1.17 7.79 -10.64
C ARG A 89 0.66 8.75 -11.71
N ALA A 90 -0.67 8.93 -11.82
CA ALA A 90 -1.28 9.83 -12.81
C ALA A 90 -0.93 11.30 -12.55
N ARG A 91 -0.88 11.71 -11.27
CA ARG A 91 -0.48 13.08 -10.89
C ARG A 91 0.98 13.36 -11.22
N PHE A 92 1.88 12.43 -10.92
CA PHE A 92 3.29 12.57 -11.25
C PHE A 92 3.54 12.59 -12.77
N GLU A 93 2.88 11.73 -13.54
CA GLU A 93 2.94 11.77 -15.01
C GLU A 93 2.40 13.09 -15.56
N ARG A 94 1.27 13.58 -15.02
CA ARG A 94 0.74 14.90 -15.38
C ARG A 94 1.78 15.99 -15.10
N TYR A 95 2.42 15.98 -13.94
CA TYR A 95 3.48 16.93 -13.58
C TYR A 95 4.64 16.92 -14.59
N LEU A 96 5.17 15.74 -14.93
CA LEU A 96 6.24 15.60 -15.92
C LEU A 96 5.84 16.05 -17.34
N SER A 97 4.55 15.91 -17.69
CA SER A 97 4.02 16.35 -18.99
C SER A 97 3.61 17.83 -19.04
N SER A 98 3.47 18.48 -17.89
CA SER A 98 2.99 19.86 -17.80
C SER A 98 4.11 20.83 -18.19
N PRO A 99 3.79 21.98 -18.81
CA PRO A 99 4.78 23.01 -19.01
C PRO A 99 5.33 23.50 -17.66
N ALA A 100 6.57 24.00 -17.65
CA ALA A 100 7.02 24.80 -16.51
C ALA A 100 6.04 25.97 -16.34
N VAL A 101 5.66 26.26 -15.10
CA VAL A 101 4.71 27.33 -14.81
C VAL A 101 5.36 28.64 -15.27
N ALA A 102 4.87 29.19 -16.37
CA ALA A 102 5.39 30.43 -16.98
C ALA A 102 4.95 31.70 -16.23
N GLY A 103 4.27 31.54 -15.10
CA GLY A 103 3.89 32.65 -14.23
C GLY A 103 5.09 33.21 -13.47
N ASP A 104 4.96 34.44 -12.98
CA ASP A 104 5.98 35.12 -12.18
C ASP A 104 6.03 34.52 -10.77
N MET A 105 6.60 33.32 -10.66
CA MET A 105 6.66 32.58 -9.40
C MET A 105 7.58 33.29 -8.40
N GLU A 106 8.60 34.00 -8.87
CA GLU A 106 9.46 34.83 -8.03
C GLU A 106 8.64 35.94 -7.33
N ARG A 107 7.76 36.65 -8.07
CA ARG A 107 6.83 37.61 -7.46
C ARG A 107 5.89 36.95 -6.46
N TYR A 108 5.34 35.78 -6.78
CA TYR A 108 4.46 35.06 -5.86
C TYR A 108 5.17 34.73 -4.54
N ILE A 109 6.36 34.11 -4.60
CA ILE A 109 7.17 33.79 -3.42
C ILE A 109 7.55 35.06 -2.65
N ALA A 110 7.89 36.15 -3.35
CA ALA A 110 8.23 37.42 -2.73
C ALA A 110 7.05 37.98 -1.92
N ILE A 111 5.82 37.88 -2.43
CA ILE A 111 4.61 38.27 -1.70
C ILE A 111 4.42 37.41 -0.45
N LEU A 112 4.51 36.08 -0.57
CA LEU A 112 4.36 35.18 0.59
C LEU A 112 5.43 35.43 1.66
N THR A 113 6.67 35.63 1.23
CA THR A 113 7.79 35.96 2.11
C THR A 113 7.60 37.32 2.78
N GLN A 114 7.03 38.30 2.06
CA GLN A 114 6.71 39.61 2.64
C GLN A 114 5.62 39.50 3.71
N ILE A 115 4.58 38.69 3.48
CA ILE A 115 3.54 38.40 4.48
C ILE A 115 4.17 37.80 5.75
N GLU A 116 5.01 36.77 5.60
CA GLU A 116 5.71 36.17 6.75
C GLU A 116 6.59 37.18 7.49
N LYS A 117 7.31 38.05 6.77
CA LYS A 117 8.14 39.10 7.38
C LYS A 117 7.34 40.14 8.16
N LEU A 118 6.20 40.59 7.64
CA LEU A 118 5.34 41.58 8.30
C LEU A 118 4.75 41.04 9.61
N LEU A 119 4.46 39.73 9.66
CA LEU A 119 3.87 39.04 10.79
C LEU A 119 4.91 38.34 11.68
N ALA A 120 6.21 38.52 11.40
CA ALA A 120 7.26 37.88 12.16
C ALA A 120 7.28 38.37 13.62
N PRO A 121 7.61 37.51 14.60
CA PRO A 121 7.56 37.87 16.02
C PRO A 121 8.42 39.08 16.40
N ASN A 122 9.53 39.29 15.69
CA ASN A 122 10.45 40.41 15.87
C ASN A 122 10.05 41.68 15.10
N ALA A 123 9.12 41.57 14.13
CA ALA A 123 8.66 42.68 13.31
C ALA A 123 7.41 43.37 13.90
N VAL A 124 6.65 42.65 14.74
CA VAL A 124 5.38 43.11 15.31
C VAL A 124 5.61 43.73 16.69
N ASN A 125 5.38 45.04 16.79
CA ASN A 125 5.45 45.87 17.99
C ASN A 125 4.08 46.53 18.25
N GLU A 126 3.90 47.13 19.43
CA GLU A 126 2.62 47.77 19.80
C GLU A 126 2.18 48.89 18.83
N THR A 127 3.13 49.59 18.21
CA THR A 127 2.86 50.74 17.33
C THR A 127 2.54 50.34 15.88
N ASN A 128 3.04 49.21 15.40
CA ASN A 128 2.86 48.76 14.02
C ASN A 128 1.95 47.53 13.89
N PHE A 129 1.47 46.97 15.00
CA PHE A 129 0.62 45.78 15.05
C PHE A 129 -0.53 45.80 14.04
N TYR A 130 -1.37 46.84 14.08
CA TYR A 130 -2.55 46.94 13.21
C TYR A 130 -2.16 47.19 11.75
N LYS A 131 -1.12 48.01 11.52
CA LYS A 131 -0.64 48.34 10.18
C LYS A 131 -0.07 47.09 9.49
N ASN A 132 0.83 46.37 10.14
CA ASN A 132 1.44 45.16 9.60
C ASN A 132 0.39 44.08 9.36
N GLN A 133 -0.58 43.94 10.28
CA GLN A 133 -1.66 42.96 10.12
C GLN A 133 -2.54 43.27 8.90
N GLN A 134 -2.87 44.54 8.67
CA GLN A 134 -3.68 44.96 7.54
C GLN A 134 -2.90 44.85 6.22
N GLU A 135 -1.63 45.27 6.20
CA GLU A 135 -0.78 45.14 5.01
C GLU A 135 -0.58 43.67 4.62
N ALA A 136 -0.33 42.79 5.59
CA ALA A 136 -0.25 41.35 5.36
C ALA A 136 -1.57 40.76 4.84
N PHE A 137 -2.71 41.26 5.34
CA PHE A 137 -4.03 40.87 4.88
C PHE A 137 -4.29 41.30 3.42
N ASP A 138 -3.90 42.52 3.04
CA ASP A 138 -4.05 43.02 1.67
C ASP A 138 -3.16 42.24 0.69
N LEU A 139 -1.97 41.84 1.11
CA LEU A 139 -1.07 41.00 0.32
C LEU A 139 -1.65 39.60 0.04
N LEU A 140 -2.52 39.05 0.90
CA LEU A 140 -3.19 37.77 0.61
C LEU A 140 -4.07 37.84 -0.65
N PHE A 141 -4.72 38.97 -0.90
CA PHE A 141 -5.52 39.16 -2.12
C PHE A 141 -4.64 39.21 -3.35
N LYS A 142 -3.47 39.86 -3.27
CA LYS A 142 -2.48 39.88 -4.36
C LYS A 142 -1.91 38.49 -4.62
N ALA A 143 -1.64 37.71 -3.56
CA ALA A 143 -1.18 36.33 -3.68
C ALA A 143 -2.23 35.44 -4.36
N ALA A 144 -3.51 35.68 -4.10
CA ALA A 144 -4.61 34.92 -4.69
C ALA A 144 -4.82 35.16 -6.19
N GLU A 145 -4.27 36.23 -6.77
CA GLU A 145 -4.32 36.47 -8.22
C GLU A 145 -3.50 35.44 -9.01
N PHE A 146 -2.56 34.76 -8.35
CA PHE A 146 -1.74 33.72 -8.95
C PHE A 146 -2.48 32.37 -8.95
N GLU A 147 -2.57 31.71 -10.10
CA GLU A 147 -3.25 30.41 -10.25
C GLU A 147 -2.70 29.33 -9.28
N MET A 148 -1.39 29.37 -9.01
CA MET A 148 -0.69 28.43 -8.14
C MET A 148 -1.16 28.49 -6.68
N ASP A 149 -1.65 29.66 -6.27
CA ASP A 149 -2.21 29.87 -4.95
C ASP A 149 -3.45 29.02 -4.72
N GLY A 150 -4.21 28.69 -5.77
CA GLY A 150 -5.41 27.86 -5.67
C GLY A 150 -6.47 28.43 -4.72
N ASN A 151 -6.53 29.76 -4.57
CA ASN A 151 -7.40 30.49 -3.63
C ASN A 151 -7.17 30.15 -2.14
N ASN A 152 -6.02 29.58 -1.78
CA ASN A 152 -5.69 29.28 -0.39
C ASN A 152 -5.44 30.56 0.41
N SER A 153 -4.84 31.59 -0.21
CA SER A 153 -4.67 32.90 0.42
C SER A 153 -6.01 33.60 0.68
N LEU A 154 -7.03 33.42 -0.19
CA LEU A 154 -8.40 33.90 0.07
C LEU A 154 -9.06 33.16 1.22
N THR A 155 -8.77 31.86 1.37
CA THR A 155 -9.29 31.07 2.49
C THR A 155 -8.73 31.60 3.82
N ILE A 156 -7.42 31.88 3.87
CA ILE A 156 -6.79 32.54 5.01
C ILE A 156 -7.41 33.92 5.25
N ALA A 157 -7.56 34.75 4.22
CA ALA A 157 -8.16 36.08 4.34
C ALA A 157 -9.60 36.01 4.88
N SER A 158 -10.42 35.08 4.39
CA SER A 158 -11.79 34.86 4.88
C SER A 158 -11.79 34.54 6.38
N GLN A 159 -10.86 33.68 6.84
CA GLN A 159 -10.75 33.33 8.24
C GLN A 159 -10.28 34.50 9.11
N VAL A 160 -9.31 35.29 8.64
CA VAL A 160 -8.85 36.51 9.32
C VAL A 160 -10.00 37.50 9.46
N LYS A 161 -10.75 37.73 8.37
CA LYS A 161 -11.93 38.62 8.38
C LYS A 161 -12.99 38.14 9.36
N LYS A 162 -13.27 36.84 9.40
CA LYS A 162 -14.21 36.24 10.37
C LYS A 162 -13.80 36.54 11.82
N ILE A 163 -12.50 36.49 12.14
CA ILE A 163 -12.02 36.82 13.48
C ILE A 163 -12.18 38.31 13.79
N TRP A 164 -11.96 39.20 12.81
CA TRP A 164 -12.22 40.63 13.01
C TRP A 164 -13.70 40.93 13.26
N THR A 165 -14.61 40.32 12.51
CA THR A 165 -16.06 40.42 12.76
C THR A 165 -16.43 39.86 14.13
N MET A 166 -15.85 38.73 14.52
CA MET A 166 -16.06 38.17 15.86
C MET A 166 -15.55 39.12 16.96
N ARG A 167 -14.42 39.82 16.76
CA ARG A 167 -13.94 40.83 17.72
C ARG A 167 -14.90 42.01 17.87
N THR A 168 -15.59 42.42 16.80
CA THR A 168 -16.64 43.43 16.90
C THR A 168 -17.85 42.91 17.65
N GLU A 169 -18.30 41.69 17.36
CA GLU A 169 -19.39 41.03 18.09
C GLU A 169 -19.07 40.86 19.58
N PHE A 170 -17.82 40.54 19.94
CA PHE A 170 -17.38 40.49 21.33
C PHE A 170 -17.47 41.83 22.04
N ARG A 171 -17.15 42.92 21.35
CA ARG A 171 -17.29 44.25 21.93
C ARG A 171 -18.75 44.54 22.23
N ASP A 172 -19.65 44.20 21.32
CA ASP A 172 -21.09 44.42 21.47
C ASP A 172 -21.66 43.56 22.60
N LEU A 173 -21.32 42.27 22.65
CA LEU A 173 -21.68 41.36 23.74
C LEU A 173 -21.17 41.85 25.09
N ASN A 174 -19.96 42.43 25.14
CA ASN A 174 -19.40 42.97 26.37
C ASN A 174 -20.11 44.26 26.82
N ILE A 175 -20.55 45.10 25.88
CA ILE A 175 -21.40 46.26 26.19
C ILE A 175 -22.75 45.80 26.76
N THR A 176 -23.41 44.83 26.11
CA THR A 176 -24.67 44.25 26.60
C THR A 176 -24.49 43.62 27.98
N LYS A 177 -23.41 42.87 28.20
CA LYS A 177 -23.07 42.31 29.51
C LYS A 177 -22.93 43.41 30.57
N ASN A 178 -22.19 44.47 30.29
CA ASN A 178 -22.02 45.58 31.23
C ASN A 178 -23.36 46.26 31.56
N GLN A 179 -24.26 46.39 30.57
CA GLN A 179 -25.62 46.88 30.80
C GLN A 179 -26.42 45.94 31.72
N LEU A 180 -26.36 44.62 31.49
CA LEU A 180 -26.99 43.62 32.36
C LEU A 180 -26.40 43.62 33.78
N GLU A 181 -25.10 43.83 33.93
CA GLU A 181 -24.46 43.93 35.26
C GLU A 181 -24.92 45.17 36.02
N VAL A 182 -25.09 46.31 35.34
CA VAL A 182 -25.67 47.53 35.94
C VAL A 182 -27.13 47.28 36.34
N LEU A 183 -27.92 46.62 35.49
CA LEU A 183 -29.29 46.23 35.80
C LEU A 183 -29.34 45.29 37.02
N ARG A 184 -28.48 44.28 37.08
CA ARG A 184 -28.37 43.36 38.22
C ARG A 184 -28.06 44.11 39.51
N LYS A 185 -27.09 45.02 39.51
CA LYS A 185 -26.75 45.84 40.69
C LYS A 185 -27.93 46.73 41.13
N SER A 186 -28.68 47.29 40.18
CA SER A 186 -29.89 48.04 40.50
C SER A 186 -30.97 47.13 41.11
N GLN A 187 -31.17 45.92 40.58
CA GLN A 187 -32.12 44.94 41.12
C GLN A 187 -31.72 44.50 42.53
N GLU A 188 -30.44 44.18 42.75
CA GLU A 188 -29.86 43.83 44.04
C GLU A 188 -30.07 44.97 45.07
N GLY A 189 -29.76 46.22 44.69
CA GLY A 189 -30.00 47.37 45.56
C GLY A 189 -31.48 47.59 45.92
N LEU A 190 -32.40 47.34 44.98
CA LEU A 190 -33.84 47.39 45.26
C LEU A 190 -34.28 46.27 46.21
N ILE A 191 -33.75 45.06 46.06
CA ILE A 191 -34.04 43.92 46.94
C ILE A 191 -33.52 44.20 48.36
N VAL A 192 -32.25 44.61 48.50
CA VAL A 192 -31.63 44.93 49.80
C VAL A 192 -32.39 46.04 50.52
N ASN A 193 -32.67 47.15 49.83
CA ASN A 193 -33.47 48.24 50.40
C ASN A 193 -34.85 47.74 50.87
N ARG A 194 -35.49 46.84 50.10
CA ARG A 194 -36.82 46.33 50.45
C ARG A 194 -36.79 45.35 51.63
N VAL A 195 -35.79 44.47 51.67
CA VAL A 195 -35.55 43.55 52.80
C VAL A 195 -35.31 44.34 54.07
N GLN A 196 -34.43 45.35 54.04
CA GLN A 196 -34.18 46.24 55.18
C GLN A 196 -35.45 46.96 55.65
N MET A 197 -36.29 47.45 54.72
CA MET A 197 -37.57 48.06 55.10
C MET A 197 -38.55 47.06 55.74
N LEU A 198 -38.54 45.80 55.31
CA LEU A 198 -39.35 44.75 55.91
C LEU A 198 -38.85 44.35 57.30
N GLU A 199 -37.54 44.19 57.47
CA GLU A 199 -36.90 43.90 58.74
C GLU A 199 -37.18 45.02 59.75
N ALA A 200 -36.98 46.28 59.36
CA ALA A 200 -37.31 47.44 60.21
C ALA A 200 -38.81 47.50 60.58
N ALA A 201 -39.70 47.20 59.63
CA ALA A 201 -41.15 47.14 59.90
C ALA A 201 -41.56 45.95 60.78
N GLN A 202 -40.76 44.89 60.82
CA GLN A 202 -40.96 43.72 61.67
C GLN A 202 -40.41 43.96 63.08
N GLU A 203 -39.25 44.60 63.20
CA GLU A 203 -38.69 45.09 64.47
C GLU A 203 -39.58 46.14 65.14
N GLU A 204 -40.20 47.05 64.37
CA GLU A 204 -41.21 47.99 64.91
C GLU A 204 -42.44 47.25 65.47
N LYS A 205 -42.88 46.17 64.80
CA LYS A 205 -43.98 45.33 65.29
C LYS A 205 -43.60 44.58 66.55
N ASP A 206 -42.40 44.00 66.62
CA ASP A 206 -41.93 43.27 67.81
C ASP A 206 -41.75 44.21 69.01
N ASN A 207 -41.33 45.47 68.79
CA ASN A 207 -41.26 46.50 69.83
C ASN A 207 -42.64 47.02 70.27
N THR A 208 -43.69 46.92 69.45
CA THR A 208 -45.07 47.35 69.80
C THR A 208 -45.95 46.25 70.41
N VAL A 209 -45.47 45.02 70.55
CA VAL A 209 -46.20 43.93 71.24
C VAL A 209 -46.47 44.22 72.73
N ASN A 210 -45.90 45.29 73.31
CA ASN A 210 -46.18 45.72 74.69
C ASN A 210 -47.22 46.85 74.88
N SER A 211 -48.00 47.26 73.87
CA SER A 211 -49.14 48.17 74.14
C SER A 211 -50.38 47.90 73.29
N LYS A 212 -51.46 47.47 73.96
CA LYS A 212 -52.82 47.39 73.41
C LYS A 212 -53.35 48.79 73.12
N THR A 213 -53.42 49.24 71.86
CA THR A 213 -54.51 50.11 71.38
C THR A 213 -54.64 50.08 69.87
N GLN A 214 -55.88 49.93 69.39
CA GLN A 214 -56.27 49.86 68.00
C GLN A 214 -56.13 51.21 67.29
N THR A 215 -55.44 51.26 66.15
CA THR A 215 -55.78 52.19 65.05
C THR A 215 -55.36 51.55 63.72
N LYS A 216 -56.34 51.20 62.87
CA LYS A 216 -56.12 50.65 61.53
C LYS A 216 -55.68 51.75 60.58
N LEU A 217 -54.38 51.82 60.29
CA LEU A 217 -53.85 52.40 59.06
C LEU A 217 -53.47 51.25 58.13
N ASN A 218 -54.22 51.11 57.03
CA ASN A 218 -53.88 50.22 55.92
C ASN A 218 -52.59 50.72 55.26
N ARG A 219 -51.43 50.32 55.80
CA ARG A 219 -50.20 50.22 55.01
C ARG A 219 -50.10 48.77 54.55
N THR A 220 -50.32 48.56 53.26
CA THR A 220 -50.06 47.29 52.59
C THR A 220 -48.59 46.93 52.83
N ALA A 221 -48.32 46.06 53.80
CA ALA A 221 -47.00 45.48 53.95
C ALA A 221 -46.69 44.73 52.65
N PRO A 222 -45.54 44.97 52.00
CA PRO A 222 -45.16 44.18 50.83
C PRO A 222 -45.08 42.71 51.26
N SER A 223 -45.74 41.83 50.49
CA SER A 223 -45.72 40.40 50.79
C SER A 223 -44.35 39.80 50.45
N GLN A 224 -43.96 38.75 51.16
CA GLN A 224 -42.78 37.92 50.82
C GLN A 224 -42.78 37.47 49.35
N THR A 225 -43.95 37.38 48.73
CA THR A 225 -44.16 37.08 47.32
C THR A 225 -43.55 38.13 46.37
N GLU A 226 -43.65 39.43 46.69
CA GLU A 226 -43.07 40.50 45.86
C GLU A 226 -41.53 40.41 45.83
N ILE A 227 -40.90 40.10 46.97
CA ILE A 227 -39.46 39.86 47.06
C ILE A 227 -39.09 38.59 46.28
N GLY A 228 -39.88 37.53 46.37
CA GLY A 228 -39.68 36.31 45.59
C GLY A 228 -39.67 36.55 44.08
N TYR A 229 -40.56 37.40 43.55
CA TYR A 229 -40.55 37.78 42.13
C TYR A 229 -39.32 38.62 41.76
N ARG A 230 -38.90 39.56 42.61
CA ARG A 230 -37.71 40.39 42.35
C ARG A 230 -36.41 39.60 42.40
N VAL A 231 -36.28 38.65 43.34
CA VAL A 231 -35.16 37.70 43.39
C VAL A 231 -35.14 36.82 42.14
N LYS A 232 -36.31 36.38 41.65
CA LYS A 232 -36.42 35.62 40.40
C LYS A 232 -35.98 36.45 39.17
N ASP A 233 -36.33 37.74 39.14
CA ASP A 233 -35.89 38.65 38.08
C ASP A 233 -34.37 38.90 38.13
N GLU A 234 -33.79 39.04 39.32
CA GLU A 234 -32.32 39.13 39.48
C GLU A 234 -31.63 37.84 39.02
N GLN A 235 -32.15 36.67 39.42
CA GLN A 235 -31.65 35.37 38.98
C GLN A 235 -31.74 35.21 37.45
N ARG A 236 -32.79 35.74 36.82
CA ARG A 236 -32.92 35.75 35.36
C ARG A 236 -31.83 36.61 34.71
N THR A 237 -31.59 37.82 35.23
CA THR A 237 -30.50 38.70 34.76
C THR A 237 -29.14 38.02 34.95
N GLN A 238 -28.92 37.36 36.09
CA GLN A 238 -27.68 36.63 36.36
C GLN A 238 -27.48 35.44 35.41
N ALA A 239 -28.55 34.69 35.12
CA ALA A 239 -28.52 33.61 34.13
C ALA A 239 -28.22 34.15 32.72
N GLU A 240 -28.74 35.33 32.36
CA GLU A 240 -28.47 35.97 31.07
C GLU A 240 -27.00 36.43 30.95
N ILE A 241 -26.43 37.02 32.01
CA ILE A 241 -25.00 37.36 32.06
C ILE A 241 -24.13 36.11 31.91
N LEU A 242 -24.48 35.01 32.60
CA LEU A 242 -23.76 33.74 32.48
C LEU A 242 -23.87 33.16 31.07
N ALA A 243 -25.07 33.20 30.47
CA ALA A 243 -25.30 32.75 29.10
C ALA A 243 -24.46 33.56 28.09
N LYS A 244 -24.39 34.90 28.24
CA LYS A 244 -23.59 35.77 27.39
C LYS A 244 -22.08 35.55 27.56
N ASN A 245 -21.61 35.28 28.78
CA ASN A 245 -20.21 34.88 29.01
C ASN A 245 -19.88 33.53 28.38
N ALA A 246 -20.80 32.55 28.47
CA ALA A 246 -20.63 31.24 27.86
C ALA A 246 -20.62 31.34 26.32
N GLU A 247 -21.51 32.14 25.73
CA GLU A 247 -21.56 32.45 24.30
C GLU A 247 -20.23 33.06 23.83
N MET A 248 -19.72 34.04 24.59
CA MET A 248 -18.45 34.70 24.30
C MET A 248 -17.27 33.70 24.30
N THR A 249 -17.19 32.85 25.32
CA THR A 249 -16.13 31.84 25.44
C THR A 249 -16.23 30.80 24.32
N ALA A 250 -17.45 30.35 24.00
CA ALA A 250 -17.69 29.36 22.95
C ALA A 250 -17.30 29.88 21.56
N LEU A 251 -17.66 31.12 21.22
CA LEU A 251 -17.27 31.75 19.94
C LEU A 251 -15.75 31.84 19.79
N GLY A 252 -15.04 32.25 20.87
CA GLY A 252 -13.59 32.40 20.85
C GLY A 252 -12.87 31.07 20.66
N LEU A 253 -13.32 30.03 21.37
CA LEU A 253 -12.79 28.68 21.22
C LEU A 253 -13.07 28.09 19.83
N LYS A 254 -14.27 28.33 19.28
CA LYS A 254 -14.62 27.88 17.94
C LYS A 254 -13.72 28.50 16.88
N ALA A 255 -13.47 29.82 16.96
CA ALA A 255 -12.60 30.50 16.01
C ALA A 255 -11.14 30.00 16.08
N GLN A 256 -10.61 29.74 17.29
CA GLN A 256 -9.28 29.14 17.45
C GLN A 256 -9.20 27.75 16.81
N VAL A 257 -10.19 26.90 17.07
CA VAL A 257 -10.27 25.53 16.55
C VAL A 257 -10.33 25.50 15.03
N GLU A 258 -11.20 26.31 14.43
CA GLU A 258 -11.32 26.39 12.96
C GLU A 258 -10.01 26.84 12.32
N PHE A 259 -9.31 27.82 12.92
CA PHE A 259 -8.05 28.32 12.42
C PHE A 259 -6.93 27.27 12.52
N GLN A 260 -6.84 26.55 13.63
CA GLN A 260 -5.91 25.42 13.81
C GLN A 260 -6.19 24.31 12.79
N SER A 261 -7.46 24.00 12.55
CA SER A 261 -7.85 22.98 11.58
C SER A 261 -7.44 23.35 10.15
N GLN A 262 -7.58 24.61 9.75
CA GLN A 262 -7.12 25.07 8.44
C GLN A 262 -5.60 24.98 8.30
N MET A 263 -4.86 25.38 9.33
CA MET A 263 -3.40 25.28 9.34
C MET A 263 -2.92 23.83 9.15
N VAL A 264 -3.50 22.89 9.89
CA VAL A 264 -3.23 21.45 9.75
C VAL A 264 -3.65 20.97 8.36
N GLY A 265 -4.79 21.43 7.86
CA GLY A 265 -5.25 21.14 6.49
C GLY A 265 -4.22 21.54 5.42
N PHE A 266 -3.61 22.72 5.54
CA PHE A 266 -2.55 23.15 4.62
C PHE A 266 -1.28 22.29 4.72
N LEU A 267 -0.88 21.90 5.93
CA LEU A 267 0.27 21.01 6.13
C LEU A 267 0.04 19.64 5.44
N LEU A 268 -1.13 19.02 5.68
CA LEU A 268 -1.48 17.73 5.08
C LEU A 268 -1.67 17.83 3.56
N ALA A 269 -2.12 18.98 3.06
CA ALA A 269 -2.22 19.27 1.64
C ALA A 269 -0.87 19.62 0.99
N ARG A 270 0.25 19.60 1.74
CA ARG A 270 1.60 19.97 1.28
C ARG A 270 1.71 21.40 0.77
N ARG A 271 0.93 22.29 1.37
CA ARG A 271 0.93 23.74 1.11
C ARG A 271 1.63 24.45 2.27
N TYR A 272 2.94 24.26 2.35
CA TYR A 272 3.74 24.65 3.52
C TYR A 272 3.77 26.16 3.73
N HIS A 273 3.88 26.95 2.66
CA HIS A 273 3.81 28.41 2.77
C HIS A 273 2.48 28.91 3.34
N HIS A 274 1.35 28.36 2.91
CA HIS A 274 0.03 28.69 3.48
C HIS A 274 -0.06 28.28 4.95
N CYS A 275 0.54 27.14 5.33
CA CYS A 275 0.62 26.72 6.72
C CYS A 275 1.42 27.72 7.58
N MET A 276 2.59 28.16 7.12
CA MET A 276 3.44 29.14 7.82
C MET A 276 2.74 30.50 7.96
N ILE A 277 2.13 31.00 6.88
CA ILE A 277 1.36 32.25 6.91
C ILE A 277 0.18 32.16 7.88
N THR A 278 -0.54 31.04 7.86
CA THR A 278 -1.63 30.78 8.80
C THR A 278 -1.08 30.80 10.24
N SER A 279 0.01 30.09 10.53
CA SER A 279 0.66 30.12 11.85
C SER A 279 1.02 31.54 12.30
N ALA A 280 1.58 32.36 11.40
CA ALA A 280 1.92 33.74 11.68
C ALA A 280 0.68 34.60 12.02
N PHE A 281 -0.39 34.49 11.22
CA PHE A 281 -1.65 35.17 11.52
C PHE A 281 -2.28 34.70 12.83
N TYR A 282 -2.24 33.40 13.14
CA TYR A 282 -2.78 32.86 14.39
C TYR A 282 -2.10 33.52 15.60
N ARG A 283 -0.77 33.62 15.57
CA ARG A 283 0.04 34.21 16.65
C ARG A 283 -0.37 35.67 16.91
N VAL A 284 -0.53 36.45 15.85
CA VAL A 284 -0.93 37.86 15.91
C VAL A 284 -2.41 38.01 16.34
N LEU A 285 -3.30 37.14 15.87
CA LEU A 285 -4.75 37.21 16.14
C LEU A 285 -5.13 36.74 17.54
N PHE A 286 -4.46 35.73 18.08
CA PHE A 286 -4.83 35.12 19.37
C PHE A 286 -3.84 35.41 20.49
N LYS A 287 -2.76 36.16 20.22
CA LYS A 287 -1.69 36.51 21.18
C LYS A 287 -1.15 35.27 21.92
N GLY A 288 -0.99 34.15 21.21
CA GLY A 288 -0.51 32.89 21.77
C GLY A 288 0.38 32.15 20.78
N ALA A 289 1.59 31.82 21.19
CA ALA A 289 2.57 31.06 20.40
C ALA A 289 2.58 29.56 20.76
N ASN A 290 2.43 29.22 22.06
CA ASN A 290 2.57 27.85 22.57
C ASN A 290 1.24 27.26 23.05
N GLN A 291 0.29 27.13 22.13
CA GLN A 291 -0.97 26.45 22.42
C GLN A 291 -0.94 25.03 21.83
N ASN A 292 -1.36 24.05 22.64
CA ASN A 292 -1.62 22.69 22.17
C ASN A 292 -2.68 22.76 21.06
N ILE A 293 -2.44 22.04 19.97
CA ILE A 293 -3.41 21.91 18.90
C ILE A 293 -4.59 21.09 19.41
N ARG A 294 -5.79 21.65 19.35
CA ARG A 294 -7.03 21.01 19.84
C ARG A 294 -7.67 20.08 18.80
N VAL A 295 -7.30 20.21 17.52
CA VAL A 295 -7.90 19.48 16.40
C VAL A 295 -6.84 18.97 15.44
N GLY A 296 -6.98 17.74 14.96
CA GLY A 296 -6.00 17.17 14.03
C GLY A 296 -4.80 16.53 14.72
N ALA A 297 -4.75 16.47 16.06
CA ALA A 297 -3.59 15.95 16.77
C ALA A 297 -3.32 14.47 16.47
N LYS A 298 -4.37 13.67 16.19
CA LYS A 298 -4.23 12.27 15.78
C LYS A 298 -3.79 12.17 14.33
N GLU A 299 -4.39 12.95 13.45
CA GLU A 299 -4.11 12.99 12.02
C GLU A 299 -2.70 13.52 11.75
N VAL A 300 -2.23 14.53 12.49
CA VAL A 300 -0.85 15.01 12.44
C VAL A 300 0.12 13.97 12.98
N LYS A 301 -0.27 13.21 14.01
CA LYS A 301 0.57 12.12 14.56
C LYS A 301 0.60 10.88 13.66
N GLU A 302 -0.49 10.58 12.97
CA GLU A 302 -0.59 9.52 11.96
C GLU A 302 0.14 9.91 10.68
N PHE A 303 0.05 11.18 10.27
CA PHE A 303 0.73 11.68 9.09
C PHE A 303 2.22 11.97 9.36
N PHE A 304 2.61 12.32 10.59
CA PHE A 304 3.99 12.53 11.01
C PHE A 304 4.31 11.73 12.29
N PRO A 305 4.70 10.44 12.17
CA PRO A 305 4.97 9.56 13.31
C PRO A 305 6.35 9.83 13.94
N VAL A 306 6.54 11.04 14.48
CA VAL A 306 7.69 11.42 15.31
C VAL A 306 7.42 10.98 16.75
N SER A 307 8.34 10.22 17.39
CA SER A 307 8.04 9.43 18.60
C SER A 307 7.65 10.23 19.84
N ASP A 308 7.99 11.51 19.93
CA ASP A 308 7.78 12.34 21.14
C ASP A 308 7.13 13.70 20.85
N PHE A 309 6.43 13.82 19.72
CA PHE A 309 5.85 15.10 19.30
C PHE A 309 4.48 15.36 19.95
N VAL A 310 4.39 16.43 20.75
CA VAL A 310 3.11 17.05 21.07
C VAL A 310 2.80 18.04 19.94
N PRO A 311 1.74 17.84 19.16
CA PRO A 311 1.37 18.80 18.11
C PRO A 311 0.98 20.12 18.76
N THR A 312 1.90 21.08 18.71
CA THR A 312 1.70 22.48 19.06
C THR A 312 1.73 23.31 17.79
N LEU A 313 1.26 24.55 17.88
CA LEU A 313 1.30 25.50 16.77
C LEU A 313 2.72 25.70 16.21
N GLU A 314 3.70 25.88 17.11
CA GLU A 314 5.10 26.09 16.75
C GLU A 314 5.73 24.85 16.11
N SER A 315 5.31 23.67 16.55
CA SER A 315 5.83 22.43 16.04
C SER A 315 5.31 22.12 14.62
N VAL A 316 4.07 22.53 14.30
CA VAL A 316 3.53 22.52 12.92
C VAL A 316 4.26 23.52 12.01
N ASP A 317 4.54 24.74 12.50
CA ASP A 317 5.31 25.74 11.74
C ASP A 317 6.74 25.24 11.45
N THR A 318 7.41 24.67 12.45
CA THR A 318 8.76 24.11 12.32
C THR A 318 8.80 23.00 11.29
N LEU A 319 7.83 22.08 11.35
CA LEU A 319 7.70 20.99 10.40
C LEU A 319 7.44 21.47 8.97
N ALA A 320 6.59 22.49 8.78
CA ALA A 320 6.37 23.10 7.48
C ALA A 320 7.68 23.70 6.92
N ARG A 321 8.45 24.42 7.75
CA ARG A 321 9.75 24.98 7.35
C ARG A 321 10.78 23.91 6.98
N GLU A 322 10.83 22.84 7.75
CA GLU A 322 11.71 21.71 7.50
C GLU A 322 11.35 21.02 6.17
N ALA A 323 10.06 20.78 5.92
CA ALA A 323 9.59 20.21 4.66
C ALA A 323 9.94 21.10 3.45
N VAL A 324 9.79 22.43 3.55
CA VAL A 324 10.22 23.38 2.50
C VAL A 324 11.72 23.23 2.21
N ASN A 325 12.55 23.15 3.26
CA ASN A 325 13.99 23.02 3.11
C ASN A 325 14.37 21.67 2.50
N ASP A 326 13.76 20.59 2.95
CA ASP A 326 13.99 19.24 2.40
C ASP A 326 13.60 19.16 0.93
N VAL A 327 12.49 19.79 0.54
CA VAL A 327 12.07 19.85 -0.87
C VAL A 327 13.05 20.67 -1.71
N LYS A 328 13.57 21.78 -1.19
CA LYS A 328 14.60 22.58 -1.88
C LYS A 328 15.90 21.81 -2.05
N VAL A 329 16.39 21.15 -1.01
CA VAL A 329 17.60 20.32 -1.05
C VAL A 329 17.39 19.11 -1.97
N GLY A 330 16.21 18.47 -1.90
CA GLY A 330 15.81 17.39 -2.79
C GLY A 330 15.85 17.80 -4.25
N MET A 331 15.27 18.95 -4.61
CA MET A 331 15.31 19.48 -5.98
C MET A 331 16.73 19.86 -6.44
N SER A 332 17.56 20.42 -5.56
CA SER A 332 18.98 20.65 -5.86
C SER A 332 19.70 19.33 -6.17
N SER A 333 19.43 18.29 -5.38
CA SER A 333 19.98 16.96 -5.62
C SER A 333 19.49 16.36 -6.93
N VAL A 334 18.24 16.58 -7.34
CA VAL A 334 17.74 16.16 -8.66
C VAL A 334 18.54 16.82 -9.77
N ASP A 335 18.75 18.14 -9.67
CA ASP A 335 19.54 18.87 -10.67
C ASP A 335 20.99 18.38 -10.73
N ASP A 336 21.61 18.13 -9.58
CA ASP A 336 22.97 17.60 -9.50
C ASP A 336 23.09 16.21 -10.11
N LEU A 337 22.14 15.31 -9.85
CA LEU A 337 22.11 13.94 -10.41
C LEU A 337 21.93 13.96 -11.93
N ILE A 338 21.06 14.84 -12.45
CA ILE A 338 20.91 15.03 -13.90
C ILE A 338 22.21 15.53 -14.51
N ASN A 339 22.87 16.51 -13.87
CA ASN A 339 24.14 17.05 -14.34
C ASN A 339 25.27 16.01 -14.33
N GLN A 340 25.23 15.05 -13.39
CA GLN A 340 26.17 13.93 -13.30
C GLN A 340 25.86 12.79 -14.30
N GLY A 341 24.70 12.83 -14.97
CA GLY A 341 24.24 11.79 -15.88
C GLY A 341 23.60 10.58 -15.18
N GLU A 342 23.29 10.71 -13.88
CA GLU A 342 22.57 9.71 -13.07
C GLU A 342 21.06 9.94 -13.16
N LEU A 343 20.50 9.61 -14.34
CA LEU A 343 19.12 9.92 -14.67
C LEU A 343 18.11 9.08 -13.86
N TYR A 344 18.44 7.83 -13.52
CA TYR A 344 17.55 6.99 -12.72
C TYR A 344 17.53 7.44 -11.25
N GLY A 345 18.68 7.77 -10.67
CA GLY A 345 18.76 8.36 -9.32
C GLY A 345 18.04 9.71 -9.25
N ALA A 346 18.21 10.56 -10.27
CA ALA A 346 17.46 11.82 -10.37
C ALA A 346 15.94 11.59 -10.43
N PHE A 347 15.52 10.54 -11.13
CA PHE A 347 14.12 10.17 -11.25
C PHE A 347 13.52 9.72 -9.91
N GLU A 348 14.19 8.83 -9.17
CA GLU A 348 13.75 8.40 -7.84
C GLU A 348 13.68 9.59 -6.87
N ARG A 349 14.74 10.40 -6.81
CA ARG A 349 14.78 11.59 -5.95
C ARG A 349 13.72 12.62 -6.31
N LEU A 350 13.40 12.80 -7.59
CA LEU A 350 12.32 13.68 -8.02
C LEU A 350 10.96 13.16 -7.57
N GLN A 351 10.73 11.85 -7.59
CA GLN A 351 9.47 11.26 -7.11
C GLN A 351 9.28 11.53 -5.63
N GLU A 352 10.30 11.26 -4.81
CA GLU A 352 10.30 11.56 -3.37
C GLU A 352 9.98 13.03 -3.12
N THR A 353 10.74 13.91 -3.77
CA THR A 353 10.63 15.36 -3.59
C THR A 353 9.28 15.90 -4.04
N TYR A 354 8.74 15.40 -5.15
CA TYR A 354 7.43 15.78 -5.66
C TYR A 354 6.30 15.37 -4.71
N PHE A 355 6.37 14.17 -4.12
CA PHE A 355 5.32 13.73 -3.20
C PHE A 355 5.42 14.36 -1.82
N LEU A 356 6.61 14.82 -1.42
CA LEU A 356 6.79 15.66 -0.26
C LEU A 356 6.23 17.07 -0.52
N GLY A 357 6.57 17.70 -1.63
CA GLY A 357 6.24 19.11 -1.89
C GLY A 357 5.64 19.40 -3.27
N GLU A 358 4.53 18.76 -3.63
CA GLU A 358 3.87 18.96 -4.94
C GLU A 358 3.60 20.43 -5.25
N PHE A 359 3.28 21.22 -4.21
CA PHE A 359 2.96 22.65 -4.34
C PHE A 359 4.12 23.59 -4.04
N GLU A 360 5.33 23.04 -3.84
CA GLU A 360 6.49 23.87 -3.58
C GLU A 360 7.03 24.53 -4.85
N PRO A 361 7.47 25.80 -4.77
CA PRO A 361 7.94 26.53 -5.93
C PRO A 361 9.08 25.85 -6.68
N SER A 362 10.06 25.28 -5.96
CA SER A 362 11.22 24.60 -6.56
C SER A 362 10.82 23.42 -7.45
N VAL A 363 9.73 22.73 -7.12
CA VAL A 363 9.16 21.64 -7.92
C VAL A 363 8.41 22.21 -9.12
N MET A 364 7.61 23.26 -8.91
CA MET A 364 6.79 23.84 -9.97
C MET A 364 7.60 24.53 -11.08
N THR A 365 8.68 25.22 -10.74
CA THR A 365 9.59 25.88 -11.71
C THR A 365 10.58 24.94 -12.37
N PHE A 366 10.57 23.66 -12.02
CA PHE A 366 11.53 22.70 -12.56
C PHE A 366 11.47 22.67 -14.09
N ASP A 367 12.65 22.67 -14.72
CA ASP A 367 12.84 22.88 -16.15
C ASP A 367 12.06 21.87 -16.99
N GLN A 368 11.37 22.37 -18.01
CA GLN A 368 10.58 21.55 -18.93
C GLN A 368 11.45 20.56 -19.72
N ALA A 369 12.68 20.94 -20.10
CA ALA A 369 13.56 20.04 -20.84
C ALA A 369 13.92 18.82 -20.00
N LYS A 370 14.33 19.04 -18.74
CA LYS A 370 14.60 18.00 -17.75
C LYS A 370 13.37 17.14 -17.45
N LYS A 371 12.19 17.75 -17.28
CA LYS A 371 10.91 17.02 -17.12
C LYS A 371 10.62 16.07 -18.27
N ARG A 372 10.87 16.49 -19.53
CA ARG A 372 10.65 15.65 -20.71
C ARG A 372 11.59 14.46 -20.76
N GLU A 373 12.85 14.63 -20.37
CA GLU A 373 13.82 13.53 -20.32
C GLU A 373 13.39 12.46 -19.30
N LEU A 374 13.00 12.91 -18.09
CA LEU A 374 12.48 12.05 -17.03
C LEU A 374 11.14 11.41 -17.41
N LEU A 375 10.28 12.09 -18.18
CA LEU A 375 9.04 11.53 -18.71
C LEU A 375 9.29 10.36 -19.66
N LEU A 376 10.31 10.46 -20.51
CA LEU A 376 10.66 9.36 -21.41
C LEU A 376 11.20 8.15 -20.65
N LEU A 377 12.03 8.39 -19.62
CA LEU A 377 12.47 7.32 -18.71
C LEU A 377 11.26 6.67 -18.01
N TRP A 378 10.33 7.47 -17.48
CA TRP A 378 9.11 6.97 -16.85
C TRP A 378 8.28 6.07 -17.77
N ARG A 379 8.14 6.44 -19.05
CA ARG A 379 7.44 5.62 -20.05
C ARG A 379 8.15 4.29 -20.29
N ASP A 380 9.47 4.30 -20.42
CA ASP A 380 10.26 3.08 -20.62
C ASP A 380 10.19 2.16 -19.38
N LEU A 381 10.21 2.72 -18.16
CA LEU A 381 10.02 1.97 -16.91
C LEU A 381 8.61 1.37 -16.79
N ARG A 382 7.58 2.10 -17.22
CA ARG A 382 6.19 1.60 -17.23
C ARG A 382 6.04 0.42 -18.17
N GLU A 383 6.65 0.49 -19.35
CA GLU A 383 6.59 -0.60 -20.31
C GLU A 383 7.33 -1.83 -19.76
N LEU A 384 8.47 -1.62 -19.10
CA LEU A 384 9.16 -2.69 -18.38
C LEU A 384 8.30 -3.33 -17.27
N GLN A 385 7.56 -2.51 -16.50
CA GLN A 385 6.60 -3.02 -15.52
C GLN A 385 5.49 -3.83 -16.18
N ARG A 386 4.90 -3.33 -17.28
CA ARG A 386 3.85 -4.04 -18.04
C ARG A 386 4.32 -5.42 -18.50
N LEU A 387 5.54 -5.53 -19.00
CA LEU A 387 6.14 -6.80 -19.41
C LEU A 387 6.33 -7.76 -18.24
N GLY A 388 6.72 -7.24 -17.07
CA GLY A 388 6.79 -8.02 -15.83
C GLY A 388 5.42 -8.55 -15.40
N ASP A 389 4.40 -7.68 -15.40
CA ASP A 389 3.03 -8.00 -15.01
C ASP A 389 2.39 -9.03 -15.97
N GLU A 390 2.64 -8.90 -17.27
CA GLU A 390 2.19 -9.84 -18.31
C GLU A 390 3.03 -11.12 -18.38
N ARG A 391 4.12 -11.21 -17.61
CA ARG A 391 5.10 -12.32 -17.61
C ARG A 391 5.68 -12.58 -19.00
N ASP A 392 5.87 -11.53 -19.79
CA ASP A 392 6.54 -11.59 -21.09
C ASP A 392 8.06 -11.55 -20.92
N LEU A 393 8.59 -12.59 -20.26
CA LEU A 393 10.00 -12.67 -19.86
C LEU A 393 10.98 -12.62 -21.04
N ALA A 394 10.53 -12.97 -22.25
CA ALA A 394 11.36 -12.98 -23.46
C ALA A 394 11.75 -11.56 -23.89
N ASN A 395 10.85 -10.58 -23.71
CA ASN A 395 11.06 -9.20 -24.15
C ASN A 395 11.67 -8.32 -23.04
N VAL A 396 11.67 -8.79 -21.78
CA VAL A 396 12.19 -8.02 -20.63
C VAL A 396 13.67 -7.64 -20.82
N GLU A 397 14.51 -8.53 -21.32
CA GLU A 397 15.94 -8.24 -21.50
C GLU A 397 16.16 -7.07 -22.48
N GLY A 398 15.45 -7.06 -23.61
CA GLY A 398 15.52 -5.98 -24.59
C GLY A 398 15.11 -4.63 -24.00
N TYR A 399 14.04 -4.61 -23.19
CA TYR A 399 13.59 -3.39 -22.53
C TYR A 399 14.50 -2.94 -21.40
N VAL A 400 15.08 -3.85 -20.61
CA VAL A 400 16.11 -3.51 -19.62
C VAL A 400 17.29 -2.83 -20.30
N ASN A 401 17.76 -3.37 -21.43
CA ASN A 401 18.86 -2.76 -22.19
C ASN A 401 18.48 -1.39 -22.78
N LYS A 402 17.23 -1.22 -23.22
CA LYS A 402 16.71 0.09 -23.65
C LYS A 402 16.73 1.12 -22.51
N VAL A 403 16.29 0.73 -21.31
CA VAL A 403 16.32 1.60 -20.12
C VAL A 403 17.77 1.95 -19.74
N ARG A 404 18.68 0.97 -19.72
CA ARG A 404 20.12 1.19 -19.45
C ARG A 404 20.79 2.12 -20.46
N GLY A 405 20.34 2.09 -21.72
CA GLY A 405 20.81 3.02 -22.75
C GLY A 405 20.41 4.47 -22.48
N ARG A 406 19.29 4.69 -21.78
CA ARG A 406 18.82 6.02 -21.37
C ARG A 406 19.39 6.45 -20.01
N ALA A 407 19.35 5.56 -19.02
CA ALA A 407 19.80 5.78 -17.66
C ALA A 407 20.87 4.74 -17.30
N LYS A 408 22.13 5.15 -17.31
CA LYS A 408 23.29 4.24 -17.15
C LYS A 408 23.37 3.65 -15.74
N ASP A 409 22.90 4.41 -14.77
CA ASP A 409 22.80 4.11 -13.34
C ASP A 409 21.64 3.17 -12.99
N PHE A 410 20.79 2.81 -13.96
CA PHE A 410 19.68 1.88 -13.75
C PHE A 410 20.15 0.48 -13.30
N PRO A 411 19.60 -0.10 -12.22
CA PRO A 411 20.00 -1.40 -11.67
C PRO A 411 19.45 -2.60 -12.47
N GLY A 412 19.67 -2.61 -13.79
CA GLY A 412 19.16 -3.65 -14.69
C GLY A 412 19.67 -5.06 -14.39
N ALA A 413 20.88 -5.21 -13.82
CA ALA A 413 21.47 -6.52 -13.52
C ALA A 413 20.64 -7.33 -12.51
N ALA A 414 20.09 -6.68 -11.49
CA ALA A 414 19.23 -7.33 -10.51
C ALA A 414 17.92 -7.83 -11.14
N ILE A 415 17.34 -7.05 -12.06
CA ILE A 415 16.14 -7.42 -12.80
C ILE A 415 16.41 -8.61 -13.72
N LEU A 416 17.49 -8.56 -14.50
CA LEU A 416 17.89 -9.66 -15.39
C LEU A 416 18.16 -10.96 -14.61
N SER A 417 18.80 -10.88 -13.43
CA SER A 417 19.01 -12.04 -12.57
C SER A 417 17.69 -12.70 -12.17
N LYS A 418 16.69 -11.91 -11.73
CA LYS A 418 15.35 -12.42 -11.39
C LYS A 418 14.65 -13.04 -12.60
N VAL A 419 14.73 -12.41 -13.76
CA VAL A 419 14.14 -12.90 -15.02
C VAL A 419 14.78 -14.21 -15.44
N ASN A 420 16.11 -14.30 -15.43
CA ASN A 420 16.84 -15.52 -15.76
C ASN A 420 16.51 -16.66 -14.78
N ASN A 421 16.37 -16.36 -13.49
CA ASN A 421 15.93 -17.35 -12.51
C ASN A 421 14.51 -17.85 -12.79
N ALA A 422 13.58 -16.97 -13.18
CA ALA A 422 12.22 -17.35 -13.55
C ALA A 422 12.18 -18.19 -14.85
N ILE A 423 12.96 -17.81 -15.87
CA ILE A 423 13.12 -18.58 -17.11
C ILE A 423 13.65 -19.98 -16.80
N ASN A 424 14.74 -20.07 -16.01
CA ASN A 424 15.33 -21.34 -15.61
C ASN A 424 14.36 -22.19 -14.80
N ALA A 425 13.61 -21.60 -13.87
CA ALA A 425 12.60 -22.31 -13.08
C ALA A 425 11.48 -22.89 -13.97
N SER A 426 10.96 -22.11 -14.93
CA SER A 426 9.98 -22.58 -15.91
C SER A 426 10.54 -23.73 -16.76
N ASN A 427 11.78 -23.59 -17.27
CA ASN A 427 12.43 -24.63 -18.06
C ASN A 427 12.65 -25.93 -17.25
N MET A 428 13.03 -25.83 -15.98
CA MET A 428 13.15 -26.98 -15.09
C MET A 428 11.80 -27.67 -14.84
N SER A 429 10.72 -26.91 -14.67
CA SER A 429 9.36 -27.46 -14.58
C SER A 429 8.93 -28.19 -15.85
N ILE A 430 9.31 -27.70 -17.04
CA ILE A 430 9.07 -28.41 -18.32
C ILE A 430 9.89 -29.70 -18.40
N LEU A 431 11.14 -29.70 -17.94
CA LEU A 431 11.96 -30.92 -17.90
C LEU A 431 11.36 -31.95 -16.95
N ALA A 432 10.86 -31.53 -15.78
CA ALA A 432 10.14 -32.40 -14.85
C ALA A 432 8.85 -32.96 -15.48
N ALA A 433 8.10 -32.13 -16.23
CA ALA A 433 6.92 -32.57 -16.97
C ALA A 433 7.28 -33.65 -18.00
N LYS A 434 8.35 -33.42 -18.79
CA LYS A 434 8.88 -34.40 -19.74
C LYS A 434 9.28 -35.71 -19.07
N GLN A 435 9.99 -35.66 -17.94
CA GLN A 435 10.39 -36.85 -17.20
C GLN A 435 9.18 -37.63 -16.65
N ALA A 436 8.19 -36.93 -16.10
CA ALA A 436 6.97 -37.55 -15.59
C ALA A 436 6.14 -38.20 -16.71
N ALA A 437 6.02 -37.55 -17.87
CA ALA A 437 5.37 -38.10 -19.06
C ALA A 437 6.10 -39.36 -19.58
N LEU A 438 7.44 -39.35 -19.61
CA LEU A 438 8.23 -40.53 -19.97
C LEU A 438 8.06 -41.69 -19.00
N ALA A 439 7.83 -41.40 -17.72
CA ALA A 439 7.56 -42.40 -16.69
C ALA A 439 6.08 -42.88 -16.67
N GLY A 440 5.24 -42.40 -17.60
CA GLY A 440 3.81 -42.75 -17.67
C GLY A 440 2.94 -42.08 -16.61
N ASN A 441 3.45 -41.09 -15.88
CA ASN A 441 2.72 -40.37 -14.83
C ASN A 441 2.17 -39.05 -15.37
N ASN A 442 0.98 -39.13 -15.99
CA ASN A 442 0.33 -38.01 -16.64
C ASN A 442 -0.07 -36.89 -15.66
N ASP A 443 -0.52 -37.24 -14.44
CA ASP A 443 -0.95 -36.25 -13.44
C ASP A 443 0.22 -35.39 -12.96
N LYS A 444 1.38 -36.01 -12.68
CA LYS A 444 2.61 -35.27 -12.32
C LYS A 444 3.12 -34.44 -13.48
N SER A 445 2.98 -34.94 -14.71
CA SER A 445 3.35 -34.19 -15.91
C SER A 445 2.50 -32.93 -16.08
N LEU A 446 1.17 -33.03 -15.90
CA LEU A 446 0.25 -31.90 -16.01
C LEU A 446 0.48 -30.87 -14.90
N ALA A 447 0.73 -31.31 -13.66
CA ALA A 447 1.04 -30.41 -12.54
C ALA A 447 2.35 -29.63 -12.77
N ALA A 448 3.41 -30.29 -13.26
CA ALA A 448 4.67 -29.63 -13.60
C ALA A 448 4.52 -28.67 -14.80
N LEU A 449 3.67 -29.00 -15.77
CA LEU A 449 3.35 -28.13 -16.90
C LEU A 449 2.55 -26.89 -16.48
N ASP A 450 1.58 -27.05 -15.57
CA ASP A 450 0.83 -25.92 -14.99
C ASP A 450 1.77 -24.99 -14.21
N GLN A 451 2.71 -25.54 -13.43
CA GLN A 451 3.74 -24.74 -12.75
C GLN A 451 4.61 -23.97 -13.76
N ALA A 452 5.06 -24.61 -14.85
CA ALA A 452 5.83 -23.94 -15.89
C ALA A 452 5.04 -22.80 -16.55
N THR A 453 3.75 -23.04 -16.85
CA THR A 453 2.83 -22.08 -17.47
C THR A 453 2.54 -20.91 -16.55
N ARG A 454 2.40 -21.16 -15.24
CA ARG A 454 2.28 -20.08 -14.25
C ARG A 454 3.53 -19.21 -14.30
N ILE A 455 4.73 -19.78 -14.17
CA ILE A 455 5.96 -18.98 -14.10
C ILE A 455 6.20 -18.18 -15.39
N TRP A 456 6.06 -18.82 -16.55
CA TRP A 456 6.23 -18.18 -17.86
C TRP A 456 5.21 -18.74 -18.86
N PRO A 457 4.06 -18.08 -19.02
CA PRO A 457 2.98 -18.57 -19.88
C PRO A 457 3.36 -18.71 -21.36
N GLN A 458 4.25 -17.82 -21.83
CA GLN A 458 4.70 -17.77 -23.23
C GLN A 458 5.96 -18.60 -23.49
N ASN A 459 6.36 -19.50 -22.58
CA ASN A 459 7.55 -20.33 -22.77
C ASN A 459 7.40 -21.21 -24.04
N PRO A 460 8.30 -21.10 -25.04
CA PRO A 460 8.27 -21.94 -26.24
C PRO A 460 8.29 -23.44 -25.94
N GLY A 461 8.99 -23.85 -24.87
CA GLY A 461 9.10 -25.25 -24.47
C GLY A 461 7.77 -25.89 -24.04
N ILE A 462 6.78 -25.10 -23.62
CA ILE A 462 5.42 -25.58 -23.30
C ILE A 462 4.71 -26.01 -24.59
N LYS A 463 4.78 -25.19 -25.64
CA LYS A 463 4.19 -25.50 -26.95
C LYS A 463 4.85 -26.71 -27.58
N GLU A 464 6.18 -26.78 -27.52
CA GLU A 464 6.94 -27.95 -27.98
C GLU A 464 6.54 -29.22 -27.22
N PHE A 465 6.42 -29.15 -25.90
CA PHE A 465 6.00 -30.28 -25.08
C PHE A 465 4.59 -30.76 -25.42
N ALA A 466 3.62 -29.84 -25.55
CA ALA A 466 2.25 -30.17 -25.93
C ALA A 466 2.19 -30.91 -27.29
N ASN A 467 2.92 -30.41 -28.30
CA ASN A 467 3.03 -31.07 -29.60
C ASN A 467 3.69 -32.46 -29.50
N GLN A 468 4.72 -32.60 -28.67
CA GLN A 468 5.38 -33.89 -28.44
C GLN A 468 4.45 -34.91 -27.78
N VAL A 469 3.67 -34.51 -26.77
CA VAL A 469 2.71 -35.42 -26.10
C VAL A 469 1.62 -35.88 -27.06
N VAL A 470 1.02 -34.97 -27.85
CA VAL A 470 0.00 -35.33 -28.86
C VAL A 470 0.58 -36.29 -29.89
N SER A 471 1.77 -36.00 -30.43
CA SER A 471 2.42 -36.88 -31.41
C SER A 471 2.77 -38.27 -30.85
N ARG A 472 3.07 -38.37 -29.55
CA ARG A 472 3.31 -39.66 -28.88
C ARG A 472 2.00 -40.40 -28.65
N GLN A 473 0.94 -39.72 -28.24
CA GLN A 473 -0.37 -40.32 -28.04
C GLN A 473 -0.94 -40.87 -29.34
N ASP A 474 -0.80 -40.14 -30.45
CA ASP A 474 -1.21 -40.61 -31.79
C ASP A 474 -0.40 -41.83 -32.22
N LYS A 475 0.92 -41.83 -32.00
CA LYS A 475 1.77 -43.00 -32.29
C LYS A 475 1.37 -44.21 -31.46
N ILE A 476 1.22 -44.08 -30.14
CA ILE A 476 0.81 -45.18 -29.26
C ILE A 476 -0.61 -45.68 -29.64
N GLY A 477 -1.53 -44.76 -29.95
CA GLY A 477 -2.89 -45.06 -30.40
C GLY A 477 -2.96 -45.80 -31.73
N GLN A 478 -1.96 -45.66 -32.61
CA GLN A 478 -1.85 -46.42 -33.87
C GLN A 478 -1.17 -47.78 -33.68
N MET A 479 -0.26 -47.91 -32.70
CA MET A 479 0.45 -49.17 -32.44
C MET A 479 -0.46 -50.26 -31.86
N VAL A 480 -1.49 -49.88 -31.10
CA VAL A 480 -2.51 -50.79 -30.52
C VAL A 480 -3.32 -51.53 -31.61
N PRO A 481 -3.97 -50.85 -32.58
CA PRO A 481 -4.63 -51.51 -33.70
C PRO A 481 -3.67 -52.15 -34.69
N GLU A 482 -2.45 -51.61 -34.87
CA GLU A 482 -1.42 -52.27 -35.69
C GLU A 482 -1.01 -53.63 -35.09
N PHE A 483 -0.83 -53.69 -33.77
CA PHE A 483 -0.54 -54.94 -33.06
C PHE A 483 -1.68 -55.96 -33.24
N ASP A 484 -2.93 -55.56 -33.03
CA ASP A 484 -4.09 -56.45 -33.21
C ASP A 484 -4.20 -56.98 -34.63
N ARG A 485 -3.94 -56.13 -35.63
CA ARG A 485 -3.92 -56.52 -37.05
C ARG A 485 -2.80 -57.52 -37.34
N LEU A 486 -1.60 -57.30 -36.80
CA LEU A 486 -0.48 -58.23 -37.01
C LEU A 486 -0.71 -59.58 -36.32
N VAL A 487 -1.38 -59.56 -35.16
CA VAL A 487 -1.78 -60.78 -34.44
C VAL A 487 -2.86 -61.54 -35.22
N SER A 488 -3.86 -60.85 -35.79
CA SER A 488 -4.92 -61.49 -36.59
C SER A 488 -4.43 -62.00 -37.94
N GLU A 489 -3.46 -61.31 -38.56
CA GLU A 489 -2.78 -61.75 -39.79
C GLU A 489 -1.71 -62.83 -39.53
N ALA A 490 -1.51 -63.27 -38.28
CA ALA A 490 -0.50 -64.24 -37.86
C ALA A 490 0.95 -63.88 -38.28
N LYS A 491 1.25 -62.58 -38.38
CA LYS A 491 2.59 -62.07 -38.77
C LYS A 491 3.52 -61.95 -37.58
N TRP A 492 3.87 -63.10 -37.00
CA TRP A 492 4.63 -63.18 -35.74
C TRP A 492 6.04 -62.59 -35.83
N ARG A 493 6.73 -62.71 -36.98
CA ARG A 493 8.08 -62.12 -37.18
C ARG A 493 8.06 -60.59 -37.18
N ASP A 494 7.04 -59.98 -37.78
CA ASP A 494 6.92 -58.52 -37.82
C ASP A 494 6.66 -57.94 -36.42
N ILE A 495 5.88 -58.65 -35.61
CA ILE A 495 5.69 -58.35 -34.19
C ILE A 495 7.00 -58.50 -33.42
N PHE A 496 7.77 -59.57 -33.66
CA PHE A 496 9.05 -59.82 -32.99
C PHE A 496 10.12 -58.78 -33.34
N ASN A 497 10.15 -58.30 -34.59
CA ASN A 497 11.07 -57.26 -35.04
C ASN A 497 10.76 -55.91 -34.38
N LYS A 498 9.47 -55.59 -34.22
CA LYS A 498 8.99 -54.38 -33.54
C LYS A 498 8.73 -54.55 -32.03
N LYS A 499 9.27 -55.62 -31.42
CA LYS A 499 8.93 -56.02 -30.04
C LYS A 499 9.11 -54.92 -28.98
N LEU A 500 10.11 -54.06 -29.13
CA LEU A 500 10.37 -52.97 -28.17
C LEU A 500 9.34 -51.85 -28.29
N GLU A 501 8.90 -51.56 -29.51
CA GLU A 501 7.90 -50.54 -29.80
C GLU A 501 6.51 -50.99 -29.31
N PHE A 502 6.16 -52.27 -29.51
CA PHE A 502 4.93 -52.86 -28.96
C PHE A 502 4.98 -53.02 -27.44
N ALA A 503 6.13 -53.39 -26.86
CA ALA A 503 6.27 -53.53 -25.41
C ALA A 503 6.05 -52.20 -24.67
N LEU A 504 6.47 -51.08 -25.29
CA LEU A 504 6.24 -49.75 -24.75
C LEU A 504 4.77 -49.30 -24.91
N ALA A 505 4.18 -49.53 -26.09
CA ALA A 505 2.79 -49.13 -26.37
C ALA A 505 1.74 -49.95 -25.59
N LEU A 506 2.05 -51.21 -25.28
CA LEU A 506 1.16 -52.13 -24.57
C LEU A 506 1.49 -52.26 -23.07
N ALA A 507 2.37 -51.43 -22.53
CA ALA A 507 2.85 -51.55 -21.15
C ALA A 507 1.72 -51.46 -20.11
N THR A 508 0.64 -50.75 -20.41
CA THR A 508 -0.53 -50.59 -19.55
C THR A 508 -1.65 -51.60 -19.82
N ASP A 509 -1.60 -52.31 -20.95
CA ASP A 509 -2.59 -53.33 -21.34
C ASP A 509 -2.05 -54.72 -20.99
N LYS A 510 -2.51 -55.26 -19.86
CA LYS A 510 -2.02 -56.52 -19.30
C LYS A 510 -2.27 -57.72 -20.23
N GLU A 511 -3.40 -57.73 -20.94
CA GLU A 511 -3.81 -58.86 -21.78
C GLU A 511 -2.98 -58.90 -23.07
N ARG A 512 -2.83 -57.75 -23.74
CA ARG A 512 -2.02 -57.65 -24.97
C ARG A 512 -0.53 -57.77 -24.70
N SER A 513 -0.06 -57.31 -23.54
CA SER A 513 1.32 -57.49 -23.09
C SER A 513 1.68 -58.97 -22.86
N GLU A 514 0.77 -59.76 -22.29
CA GLU A 514 0.94 -61.21 -22.18
C GLU A 514 0.94 -61.91 -23.56
N SER A 515 0.08 -61.46 -24.48
CA SER A 515 0.08 -61.94 -25.87
C SER A 515 1.40 -61.65 -26.59
N LEU A 516 1.92 -60.42 -26.49
CA LEU A 516 3.23 -60.04 -27.02
C LEU A 516 4.34 -60.92 -26.44
N ARG A 517 4.31 -61.21 -25.14
CA ARG A 517 5.28 -62.10 -24.50
C ARG A 517 5.27 -63.51 -25.07
N LYS A 518 4.07 -64.06 -25.31
CA LYS A 518 3.90 -65.38 -25.95
C LYS A 518 4.46 -65.38 -27.37
N VAL A 519 4.18 -64.34 -28.16
CA VAL A 519 4.71 -64.19 -29.52
C VAL A 519 6.24 -64.07 -29.52
N VAL A 520 6.80 -63.29 -28.58
CA VAL A 520 8.24 -63.10 -28.46
C VAL A 520 8.95 -64.40 -28.08
N ASN A 521 8.39 -65.18 -27.15
CA ASN A 521 8.93 -66.48 -26.78
C ASN A 521 8.82 -67.49 -27.92
N ARG A 522 7.65 -67.57 -28.58
CA ARG A 522 7.42 -68.48 -29.71
C ARG A 522 8.40 -68.26 -30.85
N VAL A 523 8.56 -67.02 -31.32
CA VAL A 523 9.50 -66.70 -32.41
C VAL A 523 10.95 -66.83 -31.95
N GLY A 524 11.25 -66.51 -30.69
CA GLY A 524 12.58 -66.69 -30.12
C GLY A 524 13.02 -68.16 -30.02
N GLU A 525 12.13 -69.05 -29.58
CA GLU A 525 12.36 -70.50 -29.55
C GLU A 525 12.52 -71.08 -30.96
N LEU A 526 11.71 -70.60 -31.91
CA LEU A 526 11.82 -70.97 -33.33
C LEU A 526 13.18 -70.56 -33.91
N ASP A 527 13.61 -69.31 -33.73
CA ASP A 527 14.92 -68.85 -34.21
C ASP A 527 16.08 -69.59 -33.51
N ALA A 528 15.95 -69.94 -32.23
CA ALA A 528 16.94 -70.76 -31.51
C ALA A 528 17.05 -72.18 -32.08
N ASN A 529 15.92 -72.81 -32.42
CA ASN A 529 15.89 -74.13 -33.05
C ASN A 529 16.45 -74.10 -34.49
N ILE A 530 16.15 -73.04 -35.25
CA ILE A 530 16.74 -72.81 -36.57
C ILE A 530 18.27 -72.67 -36.47
N GLN A 531 18.77 -71.89 -35.51
CA GLN A 531 20.21 -71.77 -35.28
C GLN A 531 20.85 -73.10 -34.85
N LYS A 532 20.20 -73.84 -33.95
CA LYS A 532 20.67 -75.16 -33.52
C LYS A 532 20.78 -76.12 -34.71
N ALA A 533 19.77 -76.15 -35.58
CA ALA A 533 19.80 -76.96 -36.80
C ALA A 533 20.92 -76.52 -37.77
N SER A 534 21.12 -75.21 -37.96
CA SER A 534 22.20 -74.68 -38.80
C SER A 534 23.59 -75.07 -38.27
N VAL A 535 23.79 -75.02 -36.94
CA VAL A 535 25.03 -75.46 -36.29
C VAL A 535 25.23 -76.98 -36.46
N LEU A 536 24.20 -77.79 -36.28
CA LEU A 536 24.26 -79.25 -36.48
C LEU A 536 24.57 -79.63 -37.94
N ALA A 537 24.01 -78.89 -38.90
CA ALA A 537 24.33 -79.05 -40.31
C ALA A 537 25.80 -78.72 -40.60
N SER A 538 26.34 -77.64 -40.00
CA SER A 538 27.75 -77.27 -40.14
C SER A 538 28.73 -78.26 -39.48
N GLN A 539 28.25 -79.06 -38.52
CA GLN A 539 28.99 -80.12 -37.84
C GLN A 539 28.91 -81.48 -38.56
N ASN A 540 28.46 -81.49 -39.84
CA ASN A 540 28.31 -82.67 -40.68
C ASN A 540 27.28 -83.70 -40.18
N ASN A 541 26.28 -83.26 -39.41
CA ASN A 541 25.15 -84.07 -38.95
C ASN A 541 23.81 -83.58 -39.54
N PRO A 542 23.59 -83.69 -40.87
CA PRO A 542 22.42 -83.14 -41.55
C PRO A 542 21.11 -83.81 -41.14
N TYR A 543 21.12 -85.11 -40.82
CA TYR A 543 19.93 -85.84 -40.37
C TYR A 543 19.39 -85.30 -39.04
N MET A 544 20.26 -85.03 -38.06
CA MET A 544 19.85 -84.44 -36.78
C MET A 544 19.40 -82.98 -36.94
N ALA A 545 20.03 -82.22 -37.84
CA ALA A 545 19.59 -80.87 -38.17
C ALA A 545 18.18 -80.87 -38.79
N TRP A 546 17.91 -81.82 -39.70
CA TRP A 546 16.60 -82.01 -40.31
C TRP A 546 15.53 -82.39 -39.29
N ASP A 547 15.83 -83.32 -38.36
CA ASP A 547 14.88 -83.72 -37.31
C ASP A 547 14.48 -82.53 -36.41
N VAL A 548 15.44 -81.67 -36.04
CA VAL A 548 15.17 -80.46 -35.26
C VAL A 548 14.26 -79.48 -36.01
N LEU A 549 14.46 -79.32 -37.33
CA LEU A 549 13.63 -78.45 -38.16
C LEU A 549 12.25 -79.04 -38.45
N VAL A 550 12.15 -80.37 -38.59
CA VAL A 550 10.87 -81.07 -38.73
C VAL A 550 10.05 -80.92 -37.47
N GLU A 551 10.67 -81.08 -36.29
CA GLU A 551 9.99 -80.88 -35.02
C GLU A 551 9.51 -79.44 -34.84
N ALA A 552 10.35 -78.45 -35.17
CA ALA A 552 9.95 -77.04 -35.17
C ALA A 552 8.85 -76.70 -36.20
N SER A 553 8.80 -77.43 -37.33
CA SER A 553 7.76 -77.22 -38.36
C SER A 553 6.39 -77.77 -37.99
N LYS A 554 6.31 -78.69 -37.01
CA LYS A 554 5.02 -79.17 -36.49
C LYS A 554 4.30 -78.09 -35.69
N THR A 555 5.05 -77.18 -35.07
CA THR A 555 4.50 -76.08 -34.26
C THR A 555 4.35 -74.77 -35.04
N ASP A 556 5.25 -74.52 -36.02
CA ASP A 556 5.31 -73.26 -36.78
C ASP A 556 5.50 -73.49 -38.29
N SER A 557 4.53 -74.15 -38.92
CA SER A 557 4.59 -74.58 -40.33
C SER A 557 4.69 -73.45 -41.36
N ASP A 558 4.19 -72.25 -41.01
CA ASP A 558 3.96 -71.16 -41.95
C ASP A 558 5.11 -70.11 -41.95
N ASP A 559 6.19 -70.37 -41.20
CA ASP A 559 7.33 -69.45 -41.13
C ASP A 559 8.25 -69.56 -42.36
N LEU A 560 8.44 -68.43 -43.05
CA LEU A 560 9.23 -68.33 -44.28
C LEU A 560 10.73 -68.63 -44.08
N VAL A 561 11.29 -68.30 -42.91
CA VAL A 561 12.72 -68.51 -42.62
C VAL A 561 12.97 -69.97 -42.24
N LEU A 562 12.02 -70.60 -41.52
CA LEU A 562 12.03 -72.04 -41.30
C LEU A 562 11.92 -72.82 -42.61
N ALA A 563 11.01 -72.44 -43.51
CA ALA A 563 10.85 -73.09 -44.81
C ALA A 563 12.11 -73.00 -45.68
N LYS A 564 12.76 -71.83 -45.68
CA LYS A 564 14.03 -71.62 -46.40
C LYS A 564 15.16 -72.46 -45.81
N THR A 565 15.34 -72.43 -44.50
CA THR A 565 16.42 -73.20 -43.84
C THR A 565 16.23 -74.70 -43.95
N ARG A 566 14.98 -75.19 -44.00
CA ARG A 566 14.68 -76.57 -44.40
C ARG A 566 15.10 -76.86 -45.83
N SER A 567 14.76 -75.99 -46.79
CA SER A 567 15.17 -76.16 -48.18
C SER A 567 16.69 -76.13 -48.39
N ASP A 568 17.43 -75.39 -47.55
CA ASP A 568 18.89 -75.28 -47.63
C ASP A 568 19.61 -76.49 -47.00
N ILE A 569 18.94 -77.26 -46.12
CA ILE A 569 19.50 -78.42 -45.39
C ILE A 569 19.02 -79.77 -45.98
N ALA A 570 17.89 -79.78 -46.70
CA ALA A 570 17.40 -80.93 -47.49
C ALA A 570 18.31 -81.20 -48.70
#